data_AF-A0A8F2JL49-F1
#
_entry.id   AF-A0A8F2JL49-F1
#
_cell.length_a   1.000
_cell.length_b   1.000
_cell.length_c   1.000
_cell.angle_alpha   90.00
_cell.angle_beta   90.00
_cell.angle_gamma   90.00
#
_symmetry.space_group_name_H-M   'P 1'
#
loop_
_entity.id
_entity.type
_entity.pdbx_description
1 polymer ?
#
loop_
_entity_poly.entity_id
_entity_poly.type
_entity_poly.pdbx_seq_one_letter_code
_entity_poly.pdbx_strand_id
1 'polypeptide(L)'
;QVFKWDGQTRDIAAWNRDHDLITAMKYSVVPVYQEFARQIGEARMSKMLHAFDYGNEDISGNVDSFWLDGGIRISATQQIA
;
A
#
# COMPACT_ATOMS: atom_id res chain seq x y z
N GLN A 1 0.23 10.41 -13.69
CA GLN A 1 -1.17 10.47 -13.20
C GLN A 1 -1.19 11.30 -11.92
N VAL A 2 -2.24 12.09 -11.69
CA VAL A 2 -2.47 12.81 -10.43
C VAL A 2 -3.58 12.11 -9.65
N PHE A 3 -3.35 11.87 -8.38
CA PHE A 3 -4.28 11.38 -7.37
C PHE A 3 -4.79 12.58 -6.59
N LYS A 4 -6.07 12.87 -6.75
CA LYS A 4 -6.70 14.04 -6.15
C LYS A 4 -6.88 13.85 -4.66
N TRP A 5 -6.61 14.90 -3.88
CA TRP A 5 -6.98 14.93 -2.48
C TRP A 5 -8.51 14.88 -2.36
N ASP A 6 -8.99 14.07 -1.43
CA ASP A 6 -10.42 13.85 -1.17
C ASP A 6 -11.05 14.93 -0.29
N GLY A 7 -10.29 15.97 0.07
CA GLY A 7 -10.74 17.06 0.94
C GLY A 7 -10.76 16.70 2.43
N GLN A 8 -10.40 15.47 2.81
CA GLN A 8 -10.33 15.07 4.22
C GLN A 8 -8.96 15.43 4.80
N THR A 9 -8.96 16.36 5.76
CA THR A 9 -7.75 16.72 6.51
C THR A 9 -7.34 15.58 7.42
N ARG A 10 -6.11 15.12 7.26
CA ARG A 10 -5.46 14.07 8.06
C ARG A 10 -4.31 14.66 8.88
N ASP A 11 -3.90 13.95 9.92
CA ASP A 11 -2.85 14.39 10.85
C ASP A 11 -1.50 14.64 10.18
N ILE A 12 -1.19 13.88 9.13
CA ILE A 12 0.03 14.06 8.35
C ILE A 12 -0.20 15.17 7.32
N ALA A 13 0.23 16.39 7.64
CA ALA A 13 0.03 17.58 6.81
C ALA A 13 0.46 17.38 5.34
N ALA A 14 1.52 16.60 5.11
CA ALA A 14 2.04 16.34 3.76
C ALA A 14 1.05 15.56 2.86
N TRP A 15 0.07 14.86 3.43
CA TRP A 15 -0.95 14.07 2.72
C TRP A 15 -2.14 14.91 2.23
N ASN A 16 -2.32 16.13 2.75
CA ASN A 16 -3.53 16.94 2.51
C ASN A 16 -3.40 17.80 1.25
N ARG A 17 -3.04 17.17 0.13
CA ARG A 17 -2.90 17.81 -1.19
C ARG A 17 -2.94 16.76 -2.30
N ASP A 18 -3.10 17.23 -3.54
CA ASP A 18 -2.94 16.37 -4.70
C ASP A 18 -1.53 15.78 -4.76
N HIS A 19 -1.44 14.52 -5.18
CA HIS A 19 -0.19 13.79 -5.30
C HIS A 19 -0.06 13.13 -6.67
N ASP A 20 1.17 12.93 -7.10
CA ASP A 20 1.52 11.92 -8.11
C ASP A 20 2.19 10.73 -7.42
N LEU A 21 2.62 9.72 -8.17
CA LEU A 21 3.23 8.53 -7.56
C LEU A 21 4.58 8.85 -6.89
N ILE A 22 5.34 9.81 -7.44
CA ILE A 22 6.63 10.25 -6.89
C ILE A 22 6.44 10.85 -5.49
N THR A 23 5.51 11.79 -5.36
CA THR A 23 5.23 12.45 -4.09
C THR A 23 4.47 11.51 -3.13
N ALA A 24 3.57 10.66 -3.63
CA ALA A 24 2.91 9.65 -2.80
C ALA A 24 3.92 8.69 -2.16
N MET A 25 4.91 8.23 -2.91
CA MET A 25 6.02 7.41 -2.38
C MET A 25 6.88 8.20 -1.38
N LYS A 26 7.31 9.42 -1.76
CA LYS A 26 8.19 10.26 -0.92
C LYS A 26 7.59 10.57 0.46
N TYR A 27 6.28 10.85 0.52
CA TYR A 27 5.59 11.22 1.76
C TYR A 27 4.81 10.06 2.39
N SER A 28 4.99 8.84 1.89
CA SER A 28 4.28 7.64 2.35
C SER A 28 2.76 7.89 2.45
N VAL A 29 2.15 8.40 1.38
CA VAL A 29 0.74 8.82 1.38
C VAL A 29 -0.15 7.58 1.30
N VAL A 30 -0.40 6.95 2.45
CA VAL A 30 -1.14 5.68 2.56
C VAL A 30 -2.46 5.67 1.77
N PRO A 31 -3.35 6.68 1.85
CA PRO A 31 -4.64 6.67 1.13
C PRO A 31 -4.52 6.44 -0.39
N VAL A 32 -3.43 6.88 -1.02
CA VAL A 32 -3.17 6.64 -2.45
C VAL A 32 -2.92 5.16 -2.71
N TYR A 33 -2.11 4.50 -1.86
CA TYR A 33 -1.81 3.08 -2.00
C TYR A 33 -3.01 2.19 -1.63
N GLN A 34 -3.82 2.61 -0.67
CA GLN A 34 -5.09 1.93 -0.36
C GLN A 34 -6.04 1.94 -1.56
N GLU A 35 -6.09 3.03 -2.31
CA GLU A 35 -6.87 3.11 -3.54
C GLU A 35 -6.37 2.14 -4.62
N PHE A 36 -5.04 2.03 -4.80
CA PHE A 36 -4.50 1.00 -5.69
C PHE A 36 -4.82 -0.41 -5.23
N ALA A 37 -4.72 -0.68 -3.93
CA ALA A 37 -5.00 -2.00 -3.39
C ALA A 37 -6.46 -2.42 -3.66
N ARG A 38 -7.42 -1.50 -3.49
CA ARG A 38 -8.83 -1.72 -3.87
C ARG A 38 -9.01 -1.97 -5.37
N GLN A 39 -8.30 -1.21 -6.23
CA GLN A 39 -8.37 -1.38 -7.69
C GLN A 39 -7.72 -2.67 -8.18
N ILE A 40 -6.63 -3.10 -7.55
CA ILE A 40 -5.94 -4.37 -7.86
C ILE A 40 -6.82 -5.55 -7.42
N GLY A 41 -7.38 -5.46 -6.21
CA GLY A 41 -8.22 -6.49 -5.62
C GLY A 41 -7.43 -7.68 -5.08
N GLU A 42 -8.07 -8.41 -4.18
CA GLU A 42 -7.47 -9.48 -3.37
C GLU A 42 -6.82 -10.58 -4.21
N ALA A 43 -7.55 -11.12 -5.19
CA ALA A 43 -7.07 -12.20 -6.05
C ALA A 43 -5.79 -11.84 -6.82
N ARG A 44 -5.70 -10.62 -7.34
CA ARG A 44 -4.48 -10.17 -8.05
C ARG A 44 -3.36 -9.86 -7.07
N MET A 45 -3.67 -9.30 -5.90
CA MET A 45 -2.67 -9.04 -4.86
C MET A 45 -2.01 -10.34 -4.39
N SER A 46 -2.81 -11.35 -4.00
CA SER A 46 -2.34 -12.68 -3.61
C SER A 46 -1.46 -13.30 -4.69
N LYS A 47 -1.95 -13.30 -5.95
CA LYS A 47 -1.20 -13.85 -7.08
C LYS A 47 0.16 -13.18 -7.26
N MET A 48 0.25 -11.86 -7.10
CA MET A 48 1.50 -11.12 -7.28
C MET A 48 2.47 -11.32 -6.13
N LEU A 49 2.00 -11.33 -4.88
CA LEU A 49 2.86 -11.62 -3.72
C LEU A 49 3.47 -13.02 -3.83
N HIS A 50 2.66 -14.01 -4.24
CA HIS A 50 3.14 -15.35 -4.51
C HIS A 50 4.16 -15.40 -5.66
N ALA A 51 3.88 -14.69 -6.76
CA ALA A 51 4.81 -14.65 -7.90
C ALA A 51 6.15 -13.96 -7.57
N PHE A 52 6.19 -13.12 -6.52
CA PHE A 52 7.38 -12.43 -6.07
C PHE A 52 8.06 -13.07 -4.86
N ASP A 53 7.53 -14.19 -4.32
CA ASP A 53 8.03 -14.82 -3.08
C ASP A 53 8.17 -13.79 -1.94
N TYR A 54 7.16 -12.92 -1.80
CA TYR A 54 7.26 -11.74 -0.92
C TYR A 54 6.84 -12.05 0.52
N GLY A 55 7.82 -12.29 1.38
CA GLY A 55 7.61 -12.47 2.81
C GLY A 55 6.95 -13.80 3.15
N ASN A 56 5.83 -13.76 3.89
CA ASN A 56 4.98 -14.92 4.18
C ASN A 56 3.72 -14.97 3.29
N GLU A 57 3.60 -14.04 2.32
CA GLU A 57 2.49 -13.97 1.33
C GLU A 57 1.07 -13.85 1.91
N ASP A 58 0.94 -13.64 3.23
CA ASP A 58 -0.33 -13.62 3.94
C ASP A 58 -1.03 -12.26 3.78
N ILE A 59 -2.11 -12.23 3.00
CA ILE A 59 -2.95 -11.03 2.82
C ILE A 59 -4.16 -10.99 3.73
N SER A 60 -4.24 -11.84 4.76
CA SER A 60 -5.33 -11.79 5.73
C SER A 60 -5.42 -10.40 6.37
N GLY A 61 -6.66 -9.94 6.56
CA GLY A 61 -6.97 -8.54 6.90
C GLY A 61 -7.75 -7.86 5.77
N ASN A 62 -7.80 -6.54 5.78
CA ASN A 62 -8.45 -5.79 4.71
C ASN A 62 -7.53 -5.69 3.49
N VAL A 63 -8.09 -5.81 2.28
CA VAL A 63 -7.33 -5.73 1.02
C VAL A 63 -6.49 -4.45 0.89
N ASP A 64 -6.88 -3.38 1.56
CA ASP A 64 -6.24 -2.07 1.54
C ASP A 64 -5.56 -1.69 2.86
N SER A 65 -5.38 -2.62 3.80
CA SER A 65 -4.62 -2.38 5.03
C SER A 65 -3.74 -3.56 5.47
N PHE A 66 -3.74 -4.69 4.75
CA PHE A 66 -3.05 -5.90 5.19
C PHE A 66 -1.54 -5.72 5.51
N TRP A 67 -0.87 -4.73 4.92
CA TRP A 67 0.54 -4.38 5.20
C TRP A 67 0.76 -3.46 6.40
N LEU A 68 -0.31 -2.88 6.96
CA LEU A 68 -0.25 -2.02 8.14
C LEU A 68 -0.55 -2.81 9.40
N ASP A 69 -1.64 -3.60 9.37
CA ASP A 69 -2.18 -4.29 10.54
C ASP A 69 -2.66 -5.73 10.26
N GLY A 70 -2.52 -6.22 9.02
CA GLY A 70 -2.90 -7.57 8.63
C GLY A 70 -1.84 -8.63 8.89
N GLY A 71 -1.91 -9.72 8.13
CA GLY A 71 -1.09 -10.93 8.30
C GLY A 71 0.30 -10.90 7.65
N ILE A 72 0.55 -9.99 6.69
CA ILE A 72 1.80 -10.01 5.91
C ILE A 72 3.01 -9.72 6.80
N ARG A 73 4.02 -10.57 6.75
CA ARG A 73 5.28 -10.43 7.47
C ARG A 73 6.42 -10.74 6.52
N ILE A 74 7.49 -9.97 6.62
CA ILE A 74 8.71 -10.15 5.85
C ILE A 74 9.89 -9.82 6.75
N SER A 75 10.94 -10.64 6.71
CA SER A 75 12.15 -10.42 7.50
C SER A 75 13.06 -9.37 6.86
N ALA A 76 13.96 -8.79 7.66
CA ALA A 76 14.98 -7.86 7.16
C ALA A 76 15.88 -8.50 6.08
N THR A 77 16.20 -9.80 6.22
CA THR A 77 16.99 -10.54 5.23
C THR A 77 16.23 -10.72 3.93
N GLN A 78 14.93 -11.02 3.99
CA GLN A 78 14.09 -11.13 2.79
C GLN A 78 13.93 -9.79 2.05
N GLN A 79 13.95 -8.65 2.75
CA GLN A 79 13.84 -7.33 2.12
C GLN A 79 15.07 -6.91 1.29
N ILE A 80 16.24 -7.52 1.51
CA ILE A 80 17.50 -7.14 0.84
C ILE A 80 18.05 -8.22 -0.11
N ALA A 81 17.39 -9.38 -0.18
CA ALA A 81 17.76 -10.50 -1.05
C ALA A 81 17.43 -10.17 -2.51
#